data_AF-A0A482DVL5-F1
#
_entry.id   AF-A0A482DVL5-F1
#
_cell.length_a   1.000
_cell.length_b   1.000
_cell.length_c   1.000
_cell.angle_alpha   90.00
_cell.angle_beta   90.00
_cell.angle_gamma   90.00
#
_symmetry.space_group_name_H-M   'P 1'
#
loop_
_entity.id
_entity.type
_entity.pdbx_description
1 polymer ?
#
loop_
_entity_poly.entity_id
_entity_poly.type
_entity_poly.pdbx_seq_one_letter_code
_entity_poly.pdbx_strand_id
1 'polypeptide(L)'
;MFSMLAKYLNSEGINSLVTSENKAGTTTLRIEGVEAIAHLVPLFKNYSNLTYWKSKDINILLTIFNFHSGGVHLYRKGLMAILEILYKNPNKRIKSLSEWKELIENYFNSADTKYISGYQFISPIIKDKKKVGWLVRFSVRIVTVNGEKLKNKSFFYSSYSTEAKALIAALEYRDIVILSHLKEWQSQSLEP
;
A
#
# COMPACT_ATOMS: atom_id res chain seq x y z
N MET A 1 6.81 27.84 -21.31
CA MET A 1 6.60 26.46 -21.80
C MET A 1 5.76 25.63 -20.81
N PHE A 2 6.13 25.53 -19.53
CA PHE A 2 5.31 24.81 -18.54
C PHE A 2 3.90 25.37 -18.32
N SER A 3 3.64 26.65 -18.63
CA SER A 3 2.30 27.24 -18.54
C SER A 3 1.28 26.61 -19.49
N MET A 4 1.69 26.17 -20.69
CA MET A 4 0.80 25.46 -21.62
C MET A 4 0.55 24.03 -21.17
N LEU A 5 1.61 23.32 -20.77
CA LEU A 5 1.50 21.97 -20.25
C LEU A 5 0.65 21.92 -18.98
N ALA A 6 0.84 22.86 -18.05
CA ALA A 6 0.04 22.94 -16.83
C ALA A 6 -1.45 23.22 -17.12
N LYS A 7 -1.75 24.09 -18.09
CA LYS A 7 -3.14 24.32 -18.53
C LYS A 7 -3.77 23.06 -19.11
N TYR A 8 -3.04 22.31 -19.93
CA TYR A 8 -3.50 21.04 -20.47
C TYR A 8 -3.71 19.99 -19.37
N LEU A 9 -2.76 19.82 -18.46
CA LEU A 9 -2.88 18.88 -17.35
C LEU A 9 -4.08 19.22 -16.44
N ASN A 10 -4.31 20.51 -16.18
CA ASN A 10 -5.50 20.96 -15.45
C ASN A 10 -6.80 20.62 -16.19
N SER A 11 -6.86 20.76 -17.53
CA SER A 11 -8.06 20.39 -18.29
C SER A 11 -8.33 18.88 -18.28
N GLU A 12 -7.29 18.06 -18.10
CA GLU A 12 -7.39 16.60 -17.92
C GLU A 12 -7.70 16.19 -16.46
N GLY A 13 -7.94 17.16 -15.56
CA GLY A 13 -8.30 16.91 -14.16
C GLY A 13 -7.10 16.82 -13.19
N ILE A 14 -5.88 17.04 -13.66
CA ILE A 14 -4.65 16.98 -12.84
C ILE A 14 -4.42 18.35 -12.19
N ASN A 15 -5.07 18.58 -11.05
CA ASN A 15 -5.06 19.89 -10.37
C ASN A 15 -3.89 20.10 -9.38
N SER A 16 -3.13 19.06 -9.07
CA SER A 16 -2.05 19.09 -8.06
C SER A 16 -0.69 19.44 -8.68
N LEU A 17 -0.64 20.59 -9.34
CA LEU A 17 0.54 21.09 -10.05
C LEU A 17 1.29 22.13 -9.20
N VAL A 18 2.58 21.91 -8.97
CA VAL A 18 3.47 22.84 -8.26
C VAL A 18 4.52 23.34 -9.24
N THR A 19 4.49 24.64 -9.54
CA THR A 19 5.54 25.29 -10.34
C THR A 19 6.48 26.04 -9.41
N SER A 20 7.78 25.80 -9.53
CA SER A 20 8.81 26.49 -8.75
C SER A 20 9.95 26.95 -9.65
N GLU A 21 10.44 28.16 -9.44
CA GLU A 21 11.62 28.69 -10.12
C GLU A 21 12.79 28.76 -9.14
N ASN A 22 13.97 28.32 -9.57
CA ASN A 22 15.18 28.43 -8.76
C ASN A 22 15.94 29.73 -9.07
N LYS A 23 16.87 30.12 -8.20
CA LYS A 23 17.72 31.32 -8.37
C LYS A 23 18.60 31.29 -9.63
N ALA A 24 18.72 30.14 -10.29
CA ALA A 24 19.46 29.96 -11.55
C ALA A 24 18.54 30.06 -12.79
N GLY A 25 17.29 30.51 -12.63
CA GLY A 25 16.33 30.67 -13.74
C GLY A 25 15.75 29.36 -14.28
N THR A 26 15.92 28.24 -13.56
CA THR A 26 15.29 26.97 -13.94
C THR A 26 13.89 26.91 -13.35
N THR A 27 12.89 26.78 -14.22
CA THR A 27 11.51 26.46 -13.81
C THR A 27 11.34 24.94 -13.73
N THR A 28 10.72 24.45 -12.66
CA THR A 28 10.33 23.05 -12.49
C THR A 28 8.83 22.95 -12.32
N LEU A 29 8.19 22.04 -13.06
CA LEU A 29 6.82 21.63 -12.85
C LEU A 29 6.81 20.28 -12.13
N ARG A 30 6.17 20.22 -10.96
CA ARG A 30 5.97 18.99 -10.19
C ARG A 30 4.49 18.65 -10.17
N ILE A 31 4.19 17.37 -10.28
CA ILE A 31 2.85 16.82 -10.13
C ILE A 31 2.88 16.01 -8.85
N GLU A 32 2.09 16.41 -7.87
CA GLU A 32 2.10 15.82 -6.53
C GLU A 32 0.75 15.18 -6.23
N GLY A 33 0.73 14.16 -5.36
CA GLY A 33 -0.51 13.49 -4.98
C GLY A 33 -0.87 12.27 -5.84
N VAL A 34 -1.48 11.29 -5.18
CA VAL A 34 -1.78 9.99 -5.80
C VAL A 34 -2.88 10.11 -6.86
N GLU A 35 -3.91 10.92 -6.60
CA GLU A 35 -5.01 11.13 -7.54
C GLU A 35 -4.50 11.74 -8.86
N ALA A 36 -3.67 12.78 -8.77
CA ALA A 36 -3.01 13.38 -9.93
C ALA A 36 -2.12 12.38 -10.70
N ILE A 37 -1.38 11.52 -9.98
CA ILE A 37 -0.59 10.45 -10.62
C ILE A 37 -1.50 9.41 -11.28
N ALA A 38 -2.67 9.09 -10.71
CA ALA A 38 -3.62 8.14 -11.27
C ALA A 38 -4.06 8.51 -12.69
N HIS A 39 -4.26 9.80 -12.94
CA HIS A 39 -4.58 10.32 -14.29
C HIS A 39 -3.44 10.13 -15.30
N LEU A 40 -2.18 10.03 -14.84
CA LEU A 40 -1.01 9.85 -15.70
C LEU A 40 -0.64 8.37 -15.93
N VAL A 41 -1.14 7.46 -15.11
CA VAL A 41 -0.86 6.02 -15.24
C VAL A 41 -1.20 5.47 -16.63
N PRO A 42 -2.36 5.78 -17.24
CA PRO A 42 -2.67 5.33 -18.60
C PRO A 42 -1.65 5.81 -19.64
N LEU A 43 -1.19 7.07 -19.52
CA LEU A 43 -0.17 7.62 -20.40
C LEU A 43 1.14 6.81 -20.32
N PHE A 44 1.61 6.54 -19.11
CA PHE A 44 2.85 5.79 -18.91
C PHE A 44 2.76 4.33 -19.36
N LYS A 45 1.58 3.70 -19.23
CA LYS A 45 1.36 2.33 -19.71
C LYS A 45 1.32 2.28 -21.23
N ASN A 46 0.46 3.09 -21.85
CA ASN A 46 0.18 3.06 -23.29
C ASN A 46 1.37 3.50 -24.14
N TYR A 47 2.23 4.36 -23.59
CA TYR A 47 3.39 4.92 -24.29
C TYR A 47 4.71 4.56 -23.61
N SER A 48 4.76 3.43 -22.87
CA SER A 48 5.96 2.98 -22.15
C SER A 48 7.18 2.83 -23.09
N ASN A 49 6.95 2.39 -24.32
CA ASN A 49 7.96 2.28 -25.39
C ASN A 49 8.64 3.62 -25.74
N LEU A 50 7.92 4.75 -25.62
CA LEU A 50 8.46 6.08 -25.89
C LEU A 50 9.33 6.62 -24.75
N THR A 51 9.36 5.93 -23.60
CA THR A 51 10.03 6.40 -22.39
C THR A 51 11.28 5.60 -22.03
N TYR A 52 11.96 5.00 -23.03
CA TYR A 52 13.04 4.03 -22.82
C TYR A 52 14.14 4.50 -21.83
N TRP A 53 14.54 5.77 -21.87
CA TRP A 53 15.58 6.33 -20.98
C TRP A 53 15.12 6.54 -19.53
N LYS A 54 13.80 6.51 -19.27
CA LYS A 54 13.18 6.58 -17.93
C LYS A 54 12.36 5.34 -17.57
N SER A 55 12.41 4.29 -18.39
CA SER A 55 11.65 3.06 -18.22
C SER A 55 11.77 2.48 -16.81
N LYS A 56 12.98 2.45 -16.23
CA LYS A 56 13.20 1.98 -14.86
C LYS A 56 12.44 2.82 -13.81
N ASP A 57 12.52 4.14 -13.90
CA ASP A 57 11.88 5.07 -12.95
C ASP A 57 10.35 5.01 -13.09
N ILE A 58 9.84 4.94 -14.32
CA ILE A 58 8.42 4.79 -14.62
C ILE A 58 7.89 3.44 -14.13
N ASN A 59 8.62 2.36 -14.35
CA ASN A 59 8.24 1.03 -13.85
C ASN A 59 8.15 1.03 -12.32
N ILE A 60 9.08 1.71 -11.63
CA ILE A 60 9.01 1.86 -10.18
C ILE A 60 7.79 2.69 -9.78
N LEU A 61 7.53 3.82 -10.46
CA LEU A 61 6.34 4.65 -10.20
C LEU A 61 5.06 3.85 -10.36
N LEU A 62 4.90 3.14 -11.48
CA LEU A 62 3.74 2.29 -11.76
C LEU A 62 3.62 1.19 -10.70
N THR A 63 4.72 0.51 -10.36
CA THR A 63 4.73 -0.52 -9.32
C THR A 63 4.28 0.04 -7.97
N ILE A 64 4.77 1.21 -7.56
CA ILE A 64 4.37 1.84 -6.29
C ILE A 64 2.93 2.30 -6.33
N PHE A 65 2.48 2.89 -7.44
CA PHE A 65 1.07 3.26 -7.63
C PHE A 65 0.16 2.04 -7.47
N ASN A 66 0.56 0.90 -8.04
CA ASN A 66 -0.14 -0.36 -7.92
C ASN A 66 -0.24 -0.86 -6.47
N PHE A 67 0.88 -0.84 -5.75
CA PHE A 67 0.90 -1.13 -4.31
C PHE A 67 0.02 -0.16 -3.51
N HIS A 68 -0.03 1.11 -3.90
CA HIS A 68 -0.86 2.11 -3.26
C HIS A 68 -2.36 1.82 -3.48
N SER A 69 -2.77 1.66 -4.74
CA SER A 69 -4.17 1.38 -5.13
C SER A 69 -4.69 0.07 -4.55
N GLY A 70 -3.81 -0.93 -4.41
CA GLY A 70 -4.12 -2.18 -3.71
C GLY A 70 -4.13 -2.07 -2.18
N GLY A 71 -3.92 -0.89 -1.60
CA GLY A 71 -3.91 -0.68 -0.14
C GLY A 71 -2.72 -1.32 0.57
N VAL A 72 -1.69 -1.76 -0.14
CA VAL A 72 -0.60 -2.59 0.40
C VAL A 72 0.29 -1.80 1.36
N HIS A 73 0.44 -0.50 1.10
CA HIS A 73 1.14 0.45 1.95
C HIS A 73 0.54 0.56 3.37
N LEU A 74 -0.70 0.10 3.59
CA LEU A 74 -1.36 0.11 4.89
C LEU A 74 -0.88 -1.01 5.83
N TYR A 75 -0.15 -2.00 5.33
CA TYR A 75 0.30 -3.15 6.11
C TYR A 75 1.83 -3.13 6.30
N ARG A 76 2.30 -3.60 7.45
CA ARG A 76 3.73 -3.64 7.81
C ARG A 76 4.61 -4.24 6.72
N LYS A 77 4.34 -5.48 6.31
CA LYS A 77 5.09 -6.19 5.26
C LYS A 77 5.00 -5.48 3.91
N GLY A 78 3.83 -4.90 3.59
CA GLY A 78 3.60 -4.19 2.34
C GLY A 78 4.40 -2.89 2.25
N LEU A 79 4.40 -2.09 3.32
CA LEU A 79 5.17 -0.86 3.40
C LEU A 79 6.69 -1.14 3.35
N MET A 80 7.15 -2.22 4.00
CA MET A 80 8.54 -2.67 3.88
C MET A 80 8.92 -3.06 2.44
N ALA A 81 8.04 -3.77 1.72
CA ALA A 81 8.29 -4.14 0.33
C ALA A 81 8.38 -2.91 -0.59
N ILE A 82 7.50 -1.92 -0.40
CA ILE A 82 7.56 -0.64 -1.12
C ILE A 82 8.90 0.06 -0.86
N LEU A 83 9.35 0.08 0.40
CA LEU A 83 10.62 0.68 0.78
C LEU A 83 11.80 -0.03 0.12
N GLU A 84 11.82 -1.37 0.09
CA GLU A 84 12.86 -2.14 -0.62
C GLU A 84 12.92 -1.80 -2.11
N ILE A 85 11.76 -1.69 -2.78
CA ILE A 85 11.68 -1.30 -4.18
C ILE A 85 12.27 0.09 -4.38
N LEU A 86 11.90 1.05 -3.53
CA LEU A 86 12.46 2.39 -3.59
C LEU A 86 13.98 2.31 -3.46
N TYR A 87 14.52 1.63 -2.45
CA TYR A 87 15.96 1.54 -2.15
C TYR A 87 16.81 0.82 -3.21
N LYS A 88 16.21 0.11 -4.18
CA LYS A 88 16.92 -0.42 -5.35
C LYS A 88 17.45 0.68 -6.29
N ASN A 89 16.88 1.89 -6.22
CA ASN A 89 17.36 3.02 -7.01
C ASN A 89 18.41 3.84 -6.23
N PRO A 90 19.59 4.11 -6.84
CA PRO A 90 20.70 4.83 -6.21
C PRO A 90 20.40 6.34 -6.14
N ASN A 91 19.46 6.70 -5.28
CA ASN A 91 19.15 8.08 -4.95
C ASN A 91 19.84 8.45 -3.63
N LYS A 92 20.30 9.69 -3.51
CA LYS A 92 20.78 10.23 -2.24
C LYS A 92 19.62 10.23 -1.24
N ARG A 93 19.81 9.61 -0.09
CA ARG A 93 18.80 9.51 0.97
C ARG A 93 19.38 9.95 2.29
N ILE A 94 18.53 10.52 3.12
CA ILE A 94 18.88 11.03 4.44
C ILE A 94 19.07 9.87 5.44
N LYS A 95 18.31 8.78 5.26
CA LYS A 95 18.35 7.58 6.12
C LYS A 95 18.69 6.34 5.31
N SER A 96 19.30 5.36 5.95
CA SER A 96 19.53 4.03 5.42
C SER A 96 18.23 3.22 5.33
N LEU A 97 18.25 2.13 4.57
CA LEU A 97 17.12 1.19 4.49
C LEU A 97 16.79 0.60 5.86
N SER A 98 17.83 0.28 6.65
CA SER A 98 17.67 -0.32 7.98
C SER A 98 16.97 0.62 8.95
N GLU A 99 17.36 1.89 8.99
CA GLU A 99 16.72 2.89 9.85
C GLU A 99 15.24 3.06 9.51
N TRP A 100 14.87 3.05 8.23
CA TRP A 100 13.45 3.13 7.86
C TRP A 100 12.68 1.87 8.22
N LYS A 101 13.28 0.68 8.05
CA LYS A 101 12.64 -0.58 8.47
C LYS A 101 12.37 -0.58 9.98
N GLU A 102 13.32 -0.09 10.78
CA GLU A 102 13.15 0.06 12.22
C GLU A 102 12.03 1.06 12.57
N LEU A 103 11.97 2.21 11.89
CA LEU A 103 10.88 3.18 12.08
C LEU A 103 9.51 2.60 11.72
N ILE A 104 9.42 1.81 10.65
CA ILE A 104 8.21 1.10 10.26
C ILE A 104 7.82 0.10 11.36
N GLU A 105 8.75 -0.73 11.83
CA GLU A 105 8.50 -1.66 12.93
C GLU A 105 7.98 -0.94 14.18
N ASN A 106 8.64 0.13 14.60
CA ASN A 106 8.25 0.92 15.76
C ASN A 106 6.85 1.54 15.58
N TYR A 107 6.55 2.07 14.39
CA TYR A 107 5.24 2.61 14.07
C TYR A 107 4.14 1.53 14.17
N PHE A 108 4.33 0.38 13.53
CA PHE A 108 3.32 -0.68 13.57
C PHE A 108 3.19 -1.30 14.95
N ASN A 109 4.28 -1.52 15.69
CA ASN A 109 4.22 -1.98 17.08
C ASN A 109 3.48 -0.98 17.97
N SER A 110 3.71 0.32 17.81
CA SER A 110 2.96 1.36 18.54
C SER A 110 1.48 1.38 18.13
N ALA A 111 1.18 1.27 16.83
CA ALA A 111 -0.19 1.23 16.35
C ALA A 111 -0.93 -0.02 16.84
N ASP A 112 -0.26 -1.16 16.87
CA ASP A 112 -0.77 -2.45 17.28
C ASP A 112 -1.25 -2.45 18.74
N THR A 113 -0.57 -1.71 19.64
CA THR A 113 -1.02 -1.55 21.05
C THR A 113 -2.39 -0.87 21.20
N LYS A 114 -2.86 -0.16 20.17
CA LYS A 114 -4.18 0.49 20.15
C LYS A 114 -5.30 -0.49 19.77
N TYR A 115 -4.97 -1.70 19.31
CA TYR A 115 -5.94 -2.74 18.96
C TYR A 115 -6.01 -3.77 20.09
N ILE A 116 -7.23 -4.18 20.45
CA ILE A 116 -7.47 -5.14 21.55
C ILE A 116 -6.74 -6.48 21.32
N SER A 117 -6.53 -6.88 20.07
CA SER A 117 -5.76 -8.08 19.71
C SER A 117 -4.25 -7.88 19.69
N GLY A 118 -3.73 -6.67 19.84
CA GLY A 118 -2.31 -6.37 19.66
C GLY A 118 -1.84 -6.46 18.20
N TYR A 119 -2.76 -6.44 17.23
CA TYR A 119 -2.46 -6.52 15.80
C TYR A 119 -3.49 -5.74 14.98
N GLN A 120 -3.02 -4.88 14.08
CA GLN A 120 -3.84 -4.16 13.11
C GLN A 120 -4.74 -5.10 12.30
N PHE A 121 -5.96 -4.61 12.04
CA PHE A 121 -7.03 -5.28 11.30
C PHE A 121 -7.53 -6.58 11.93
N ILE A 122 -6.98 -6.99 13.06
CA ILE A 122 -7.52 -8.07 13.86
C ILE A 122 -8.41 -7.42 14.93
N SER A 123 -9.62 -7.91 15.09
CA SER A 123 -10.50 -7.47 16.18
C SER A 123 -11.02 -8.68 16.93
N PRO A 124 -10.81 -8.78 18.24
CA PRO A 124 -11.46 -9.80 19.05
C PRO A 124 -12.94 -9.44 19.18
N ILE A 125 -13.82 -10.35 18.80
CA ILE A 125 -15.26 -10.20 19.03
C ILE A 125 -15.59 -10.89 20.35
N ILE A 126 -15.72 -10.10 21.41
CA ILE A 126 -16.23 -10.54 22.71
C ILE A 126 -17.76 -10.47 22.62
N LYS A 127 -18.43 -11.59 22.29
CA LYS A 127 -19.89 -11.67 22.44
C LYS A 127 -20.24 -12.14 23.86
N ASP A 128 -21.37 -11.63 24.34
CA ASP A 128 -21.98 -11.87 25.65
C ASP A 128 -21.65 -13.22 26.31
N LYS A 129 -21.41 -13.16 27.62
CA LYS A 129 -21.04 -14.21 28.57
C LYS A 129 -21.91 -15.50 28.57
N LYS A 130 -22.90 -15.62 27.67
CA LYS A 130 -23.92 -16.69 27.68
C LYS A 130 -23.58 -17.94 26.84
N LYS A 131 -22.49 -17.96 26.07
CA LYS A 131 -22.05 -19.19 25.35
C LYS A 131 -20.62 -19.56 25.73
N VAL A 132 -20.52 -20.29 26.85
CA VAL A 132 -19.29 -20.94 27.32
C VAL A 132 -18.72 -21.80 26.18
N GLY A 133 -17.52 -21.47 25.71
CA GLY A 133 -16.80 -22.19 24.64
C GLY A 133 -16.50 -21.41 23.35
N TRP A 134 -17.07 -20.21 23.16
CA TRP A 134 -16.98 -19.45 21.89
C TRP A 134 -16.24 -18.11 22.02
N LEU A 135 -15.19 -18.05 22.85
CA LEU A 135 -14.76 -16.79 23.47
C LEU A 135 -13.72 -15.95 22.73
N VAL A 136 -13.11 -16.42 21.64
CA VAL A 136 -12.20 -15.56 20.86
C VAL A 136 -12.47 -15.71 19.38
N ARG A 137 -12.84 -14.60 18.77
CA ARG A 137 -13.12 -14.48 17.35
C ARG A 137 -12.27 -13.35 16.81
N PHE A 138 -11.21 -13.69 16.09
CA PHE A 138 -10.39 -12.72 15.37
C PHE A 138 -11.06 -12.45 14.02
N SER A 139 -11.64 -11.26 13.86
CA SER A 139 -12.12 -10.79 12.56
C SER A 139 -10.99 -10.04 11.88
N VAL A 140 -10.55 -10.49 10.70
CA VAL A 140 -9.66 -9.69 9.85
C VAL A 140 -10.53 -8.67 9.11
N ARG A 141 -10.53 -7.41 9.56
CA ARG A 141 -11.17 -6.28 8.85
C ARG A 141 -10.18 -5.73 7.84
N ILE A 142 -10.01 -6.41 6.72
CA ILE A 142 -9.11 -5.93 5.67
C ILE A 142 -9.77 -4.71 5.00
N VAL A 143 -8.99 -3.63 4.83
CA VAL A 143 -9.44 -2.46 4.08
C VAL A 143 -9.69 -2.88 2.64
N THR A 144 -10.67 -2.24 2.02
CA THR A 144 -11.02 -2.38 0.61
C THR A 144 -9.76 -2.40 -0.27
N VAL A 145 -9.61 -3.44 -1.09
CA VAL A 145 -8.52 -3.54 -2.08
C VAL A 145 -9.18 -3.37 -3.45
N ASN A 146 -8.77 -2.35 -4.22
CA ASN A 146 -9.41 -1.98 -5.50
C ASN A 146 -10.92 -1.72 -5.44
N GLY A 147 -11.44 -1.18 -4.33
CA GLY A 147 -12.89 -0.98 -4.17
C GLY A 147 -13.67 -2.26 -3.83
N GLU A 148 -13.03 -3.43 -3.82
CA GLU A 148 -13.62 -4.67 -3.35
C GLU A 148 -13.36 -4.91 -1.86
N LYS A 149 -14.44 -5.23 -1.14
CA LYS A 149 -14.36 -5.58 0.28
C LYS A 149 -13.97 -7.04 0.42
N LEU A 150 -12.72 -7.26 0.83
CA LEU A 150 -12.20 -8.60 1.10
C LEU A 150 -13.07 -9.36 2.12
N LYS A 151 -13.23 -10.67 1.90
CA LYS A 151 -14.08 -11.53 2.73
C LYS A 151 -13.50 -11.63 4.15
N ASN A 152 -14.25 -11.08 5.11
CA ASN A 152 -13.99 -11.27 6.54
C ASN A 152 -14.04 -12.77 6.88
N LYS A 153 -13.00 -13.28 7.55
CA LYS A 153 -12.99 -14.63 8.11
C LYS A 153 -12.82 -14.57 9.62
N SER A 154 -13.44 -15.52 10.31
CA SER A 154 -13.39 -15.67 11.76
C SER A 154 -12.62 -16.93 12.13
N PHE A 155 -11.75 -16.82 13.13
CA PHE A 155 -10.95 -17.93 13.67
C PHE A 155 -11.36 -18.16 15.12
N PHE A 156 -11.71 -19.41 15.46
CA PHE A 156 -12.28 -19.78 16.75
C PHE A 156 -11.33 -20.67 17.55
N TYR A 157 -11.18 -20.40 18.85
CA TYR A 157 -10.45 -21.27 19.78
C TYR A 157 -10.90 -22.75 19.69
N SER A 158 -12.20 -23.00 19.61
CA SER A 158 -12.77 -24.36 19.56
C SER A 158 -12.33 -25.17 18.34
N SER A 159 -12.00 -24.49 17.24
CA SER A 159 -11.50 -25.12 16.01
C SER A 159 -9.98 -25.25 15.96
N TYR A 160 -9.24 -24.47 16.75
CA TYR A 160 -7.77 -24.40 16.72
C TYR A 160 -7.10 -24.80 18.05
N SER A 161 -7.87 -25.35 19.00
CA SER A 161 -7.46 -25.86 20.30
C SER A 161 -6.93 -24.84 21.32
N THR A 162 -6.31 -23.73 20.90
CA THR A 162 -5.84 -22.65 21.78
C THR A 162 -6.08 -21.27 21.16
N GLU A 163 -6.17 -20.24 22.00
CA GLU A 163 -6.28 -18.83 21.55
C GLU A 163 -5.06 -18.40 20.72
N ALA A 164 -3.85 -18.77 21.17
CA ALA A 164 -2.62 -18.48 20.44
C ALA A 164 -2.62 -19.07 19.02
N LYS A 165 -3.10 -20.31 18.85
CA LYS A 165 -3.22 -20.95 17.53
C LYS A 165 -4.28 -20.28 16.66
N ALA A 166 -5.40 -19.85 17.24
CA ALA A 166 -6.42 -19.10 16.49
C ALA A 166 -5.90 -17.73 16.02
N LEU A 167 -5.06 -17.06 16.82
CA LEU A 167 -4.41 -15.80 16.47
C LEU A 167 -3.38 -15.98 15.34
N ILE A 168 -2.54 -17.01 15.44
CA ILE A 168 -1.58 -17.36 14.37
C ILE A 168 -2.32 -17.62 13.06
N ALA A 169 -3.38 -18.44 13.08
CA ALA A 169 -4.17 -18.72 11.88
C ALA A 169 -4.85 -17.46 11.30
N ALA A 170 -5.28 -16.52 12.15
CA ALA A 170 -5.83 -15.24 11.70
C ALA A 170 -4.77 -14.34 11.05
N LEU A 171 -3.56 -14.30 11.60
CA LEU A 171 -2.41 -13.59 11.03
C LEU A 171 -1.97 -14.21 9.70
N GLU A 172 -1.86 -15.53 9.63
CA GLU A 172 -1.54 -16.26 8.41
C GLU A 172 -2.59 -16.02 7.33
N TYR A 173 -3.88 -16.08 7.67
CA TYR A 173 -4.94 -15.79 6.71
C TYR A 173 -4.89 -14.35 6.21
N ARG A 174 -4.67 -13.36 7.09
CA ARG A 174 -4.48 -11.96 6.67
C ARG A 174 -3.33 -11.87 5.66
N ASP A 175 -2.18 -12.45 5.99
CA ASP A 175 -0.99 -12.38 5.16
C ASP A 175 -1.16 -13.12 3.82
N ILE A 176 -1.81 -14.29 3.81
CA ILE A 176 -2.12 -15.07 2.60
C ILE A 176 -3.13 -14.34 1.72
N VAL A 177 -4.18 -13.76 2.30
CA VAL A 177 -5.18 -13.00 1.53
C VAL A 177 -4.54 -11.76 0.89
N ILE A 178 -3.69 -11.05 1.65
CA ILE A 178 -2.91 -9.93 1.10
C ILE A 178 -1.99 -10.42 -0.03
N LEU A 179 -1.25 -11.52 0.17
CA LEU A 179 -0.33 -12.06 -0.82
C LEU A 179 -1.01 -12.61 -2.08
N SER A 180 -2.16 -13.28 -1.94
CA SER A 180 -2.92 -13.81 -3.08
C SER A 180 -3.51 -12.69 -3.92
N HIS A 181 -4.11 -11.68 -3.29
CA HIS A 181 -4.55 -10.48 -4.01
C HIS A 181 -3.40 -9.74 -4.68
N LEU A 182 -2.24 -9.63 -4.02
CA LEU A 182 -1.04 -9.06 -4.63
C LEU A 182 -0.63 -9.80 -5.91
N LYS A 183 -0.71 -11.14 -5.92
CA LYS A 183 -0.36 -11.97 -7.08
C LYS A 183 -1.40 -11.89 -8.20
N GLU A 184 -2.68 -12.04 -7.87
CA GLU A 184 -3.79 -11.94 -8.83
C GLU A 184 -3.79 -10.58 -9.55
N TRP A 185 -3.50 -9.52 -8.81
CA TRP A 185 -3.42 -8.18 -9.36
C TRP A 185 -2.16 -7.95 -10.21
N GLN A 186 -1.00 -8.50 -9.81
CA GLN A 186 0.20 -8.50 -10.65
C GLN A 186 -0.03 -9.21 -11.99
N SER A 187 -0.74 -10.35 -12.00
CA SER A 187 -1.10 -11.04 -13.25
C SER A 187 -2.04 -10.22 -14.14
N GLN A 188 -3.02 -9.52 -13.58
CA GLN A 188 -3.93 -8.66 -14.34
C GLN A 188 -3.23 -7.42 -14.92
N SER A 189 -2.19 -6.92 -14.26
CA SER A 189 -1.44 -5.74 -14.71
C SER A 189 -0.38 -6.02 -15.79
N LEU A 190 -0.17 -7.30 -16.12
CA LEU A 190 0.80 -7.78 -17.11
C LEU A 190 0.14 -8.34 -18.38
N GLU A 191 -1.19 -8.40 -18.44
CA GLU A 191 -1.90 -8.69 -19.68
C GLU A 191 -2.12 -7.37 -20.46
N PRO A 192 -1.64 -7.28 -21.72
CA PRO A 192 -1.75 -6.09 -22.56
C PRO A 192 -3.19 -5.81 -23.03
#